data_AF-A0A972DDF1-F1
#
_entry.id   AF-A0A972DDF1-F1
#
_cell.length_a   1.000
_cell.length_b   1.000
_cell.length_c   1.000
_cell.angle_alpha   90.00
_cell.angle_beta   90.00
_cell.angle_gamma   90.00
#
_symmetry.space_group_name_H-M   'P 1'
#
loop_
_entity.id
_entity.type
_entity.pdbx_description
1 polymer ?
#
loop_
_entity_poly.entity_id
_entity_poly.type
_entity_poly.pdbx_seq_one_letter_code
_entity_poly.pdbx_strand_id
1 'polypeptide(L)'
;MRTLASTTLAAWVALASPSKAEAPIEQDAPSCVKVRGEPRYQGYGQTHVVVVKNGCDKTVRCEVFTDVDPTPRYTLLVAPGETEEVATRRGSPSSAFRPGYRCELR
;
A
#
# COMPACT_ATOMS: atom_id res chain seq x y z
N MET A 1 31.27 -49.31 42.54
CA MET A 1 31.17 -47.87 42.82
C MET A 1 30.63 -47.18 41.57
N ARG A 2 29.51 -46.47 41.71
CA ARG A 2 28.85 -45.62 40.67
C ARG A 2 29.76 -44.39 40.44
N THR A 3 29.83 -43.70 39.30
CA THR A 3 28.74 -42.99 38.59
C THR A 3 29.33 -42.43 37.27
N LEU A 4 28.63 -42.58 36.14
CA LEU A 4 28.89 -41.81 34.90
C LEU A 4 27.89 -40.64 34.89
N ALA A 5 28.39 -39.41 34.86
CA ALA A 5 27.59 -38.20 34.71
C ALA A 5 27.47 -37.85 33.23
N SER A 6 26.31 -38.08 32.63
CA SER A 6 25.99 -37.64 31.27
C SER A 6 25.24 -36.32 31.32
N THR A 7 25.92 -35.24 30.94
CA THR A 7 25.34 -33.93 30.64
C THR A 7 24.72 -33.92 29.25
N THR A 8 23.40 -33.89 29.15
CA THR A 8 22.67 -33.65 27.90
C THR A 8 22.51 -32.16 27.64
N LEU A 9 23.18 -31.64 26.60
CA LEU A 9 22.90 -30.32 26.04
C LEU A 9 21.63 -30.39 25.16
N ALA A 10 20.61 -29.61 25.51
CA ALA A 10 19.44 -29.41 24.65
C ALA A 10 19.69 -28.22 23.70
N ALA A 11 19.84 -28.50 22.40
CA ALA A 11 20.00 -27.48 21.37
C ALA A 11 18.63 -26.94 20.94
N TRP A 12 18.37 -25.67 21.21
CA TRP A 12 17.21 -24.93 20.69
C TRP A 12 17.49 -24.48 19.25
N VAL A 13 16.82 -25.08 18.27
CA VAL A 13 16.86 -24.62 16.88
C VAL A 13 15.70 -23.66 16.66
N ALA A 14 16.00 -22.36 16.58
CA ALA A 14 15.02 -21.34 16.21
C ALA A 14 14.71 -21.44 14.72
N LEU A 15 13.49 -21.86 14.37
CA LEU A 15 12.98 -21.78 12.99
C LEU A 15 12.73 -20.31 12.64
N ALA A 16 13.62 -19.71 11.86
CA ALA A 16 13.37 -18.43 11.23
C ALA A 16 12.45 -18.65 10.01
N SER A 17 11.18 -18.25 10.11
CA SER A 17 10.27 -18.26 8.96
C SER A 17 10.72 -17.22 7.92
N PRO A 18 10.74 -17.56 6.61
CA PRO A 18 10.99 -16.58 5.58
C PRO A 18 9.79 -15.64 5.51
N SER A 19 10.01 -14.36 5.86
CA SER A 19 9.01 -13.32 5.61
C SER A 19 8.84 -13.22 4.10
N LYS A 20 7.65 -13.56 3.59
CA LYS A 20 7.32 -13.41 2.17
C LYS A 20 7.40 -11.92 1.86
N ALA A 21 8.45 -11.49 1.17
CA ALA A 21 8.60 -10.10 0.75
C ALA A 21 7.42 -9.76 -0.16
N GLU A 22 6.52 -8.89 0.30
CA GLU A 22 5.49 -8.31 -0.56
C GLU A 22 6.16 -7.56 -1.70
N ALA A 23 5.67 -7.78 -2.92
CA ALA A 23 6.20 -7.09 -4.08
C ALA A 23 6.10 -5.56 -3.85
N PRO A 24 7.17 -4.80 -4.15
CA PRO A 24 7.12 -3.35 -4.13
C PRO A 24 5.99 -2.86 -5.04
N ILE A 25 5.13 -1.99 -4.51
CA ILE A 25 4.13 -1.30 -5.31
C ILE A 25 4.77 -0.04 -5.88
N GLU A 26 4.45 0.30 -7.13
CA GLU A 26 4.98 1.49 -7.81
C GLU A 26 4.53 2.77 -7.10
N GLN A 27 5.47 3.62 -6.72
CA GLN A 27 5.21 4.87 -6.00
C GLN A 27 6.17 5.95 -6.50
N ASP A 28 5.77 6.65 -7.56
CA ASP A 28 6.58 7.68 -8.21
C ASP A 28 5.77 8.98 -8.29
N ALA A 29 6.25 10.03 -7.63
CA ALA A 29 5.58 11.33 -7.64
C ALA A 29 6.53 12.47 -7.26
N PRO A 30 6.29 13.71 -7.75
CA PRO A 30 6.97 14.90 -7.24
C PRO A 30 6.77 15.05 -5.73
N SER A 31 7.75 15.62 -5.02
CA SER A 31 7.73 15.73 -3.55
C SER A 31 6.54 16.53 -2.99
N CYS A 32 6.00 17.46 -3.78
CA CYS A 32 4.82 18.29 -3.49
C CYS A 32 3.48 17.55 -3.66
N VAL A 33 3.48 16.35 -4.24
CA VAL A 33 2.28 15.51 -4.38
C VAL A 33 2.19 14.55 -3.20
N LYS A 34 1.00 14.40 -2.64
CA LYS A 34 0.70 13.39 -1.61
C LYS A 34 -0.39 12.46 -2.10
N VAL A 35 -0.14 11.16 -2.05
CA VAL A 35 -1.10 10.11 -2.43
C VAL A 35 -1.33 9.21 -1.22
N ARG A 36 -2.60 8.91 -0.91
CA ARG A 36 -2.97 8.00 0.18
C ARG A 36 -4.17 7.14 -0.19
N GLY A 37 -4.21 5.94 0.40
CA GLY A 37 -5.38 5.07 0.37
C GLY A 37 -6.30 5.39 1.54
N GLU A 38 -7.60 5.47 1.28
CA GLU A 38 -8.63 5.65 2.30
C GLU A 38 -9.74 4.60 2.11
N PRO A 39 -9.88 3.63 3.04
CA PRO A 39 -11.05 2.76 3.06
C PRO A 39 -12.25 3.54 3.62
N ARG A 40 -13.35 3.56 2.88
CA ARG A 40 -14.61 4.20 3.30
C ARG A 40 -15.73 3.17 3.37
N TYR A 41 -16.30 2.98 4.56
CA TYR A 41 -17.39 2.02 4.77
C TYR A 41 -18.72 2.52 4.20
N GLN A 42 -19.43 1.67 3.46
CA GLN A 42 -20.72 2.02 2.85
C GLN A 42 -21.83 0.99 3.16
N GLY A 43 -21.79 0.36 4.33
CA GLY A 43 -22.88 -0.51 4.83
C GLY A 43 -22.80 -1.98 4.43
N TYR A 44 -22.26 -2.30 3.25
CA TYR A 44 -22.08 -3.68 2.76
C TYR A 44 -20.61 -4.04 2.45
N GLY A 45 -19.68 -3.16 2.80
CA GLY A 45 -18.25 -3.34 2.59
C GLY A 45 -17.50 -2.02 2.52
N GLN A 46 -16.18 -2.13 2.35
CA GLN A 46 -15.27 -1.01 2.18
C GLN A 46 -15.17 -0.62 0.71
N THR A 47 -15.30 0.68 0.45
CA THR A 47 -14.86 1.30 -0.80
C THR A 47 -13.41 1.73 -0.63
N HIS A 48 -12.52 1.20 -1.48
CA HIS A 48 -11.14 1.64 -1.53
C HIS A 48 -11.05 2.91 -2.37
N VAL A 49 -10.69 4.01 -1.74
CA VAL A 49 -10.49 5.30 -2.39
C VAL A 49 -9.02 5.63 -2.42
N VAL A 50 -8.51 6.09 -3.55
CA VAL A 50 -7.20 6.74 -3.64
C VAL A 50 -7.41 8.24 -3.69
N VAL A 51 -6.76 8.97 -2.79
CA VAL A 51 -6.83 10.42 -2.68
C VAL A 51 -5.48 11.01 -3.08
N VAL A 52 -5.49 11.96 -4.02
CA VAL A 52 -4.32 12.67 -4.52
C VAL A 52 -4.44 14.15 -4.20
N LYS A 53 -3.50 14.68 -3.43
CA LYS A 53 -3.37 16.11 -3.15
C LYS A 53 -2.18 16.69 -3.92
N ASN A 54 -2.43 17.74 -4.69
CA ASN A 54 -1.41 18.47 -5.42
C ASN A 54 -0.98 19.74 -4.68
N GLY A 55 0.17 19.70 -4.02
CA GLY A 55 0.80 20.89 -3.42
C GLY A 55 1.77 21.63 -4.35
N CYS A 56 1.86 21.23 -5.62
CA CYS A 56 2.74 21.85 -6.60
C CYS A 56 2.09 23.11 -7.21
N ASP A 57 2.87 23.90 -7.94
CA ASP A 57 2.44 25.10 -8.67
C ASP A 57 1.89 24.82 -10.07
N LYS A 58 1.94 23.56 -10.51
CA LYS A 58 1.43 23.08 -11.81
C LYS A 58 0.43 21.96 -11.62
N THR A 59 -0.43 21.78 -12.63
CA THR A 59 -1.32 20.62 -12.70
C THR A 59 -0.48 19.35 -12.68
N VAL A 60 -0.95 18.34 -11.95
CA VAL A 60 -0.34 17.01 -11.89
C VAL A 60 -1.25 16.02 -12.59
N ARG A 61 -0.69 15.19 -13.47
CA ARG A 61 -1.36 13.98 -13.94
C ARG A 61 -0.88 12.81 -13.11
N CYS A 62 -1.79 12.07 -12.48
CA CYS A 62 -1.48 10.85 -11.76
C CYS A 62 -2.22 9.66 -12.36
N GLU A 63 -1.50 8.57 -12.61
CA GLU A 63 -2.08 7.24 -12.75
C GLU A 63 -2.08 6.56 -11.38
N VAL A 64 -3.23 6.06 -10.93
CA VAL A 64 -3.38 5.44 -9.60
C VAL A 64 -4.07 4.07 -9.68
N PHE A 65 -3.68 3.18 -8.78
CA PHE A 65 -4.19 1.80 -8.66
C PHE A 65 -3.94 1.28 -7.23
N THR A 66 -4.29 0.02 -6.95
CA THR A 66 -4.02 -0.60 -5.64
C THR A 66 -3.31 -1.94 -5.79
N ASP A 67 -2.72 -2.47 -4.72
CA ASP A 67 -2.14 -3.82 -4.71
C ASP A 67 -3.18 -4.93 -4.90
N VAL A 68 -4.41 -4.71 -4.44
CA VAL A 68 -5.52 -5.66 -4.57
C VAL A 68 -6.28 -5.53 -5.89
N ASP A 69 -6.20 -4.39 -6.58
CA ASP A 69 -6.77 -4.13 -7.90
C ASP A 69 -5.76 -3.33 -8.76
N PRO A 70 -4.70 -4.00 -9.26
CA PRO A 70 -3.63 -3.33 -10.02
C PRO A 70 -4.07 -2.85 -11.41
N THR A 71 -5.22 -3.31 -11.87
CA THR A 71 -5.86 -2.91 -13.13
C THR A 71 -7.37 -2.73 -12.91
N PRO A 72 -8.00 -1.67 -13.45
CA PRO A 72 -7.42 -0.63 -14.28
C PRO A 72 -6.58 0.38 -13.49
N ARG A 73 -5.73 1.13 -14.20
CA ARG A 73 -5.07 2.33 -13.66
C ARG A 73 -5.93 3.55 -13.97
N TYR A 74 -6.33 4.27 -12.94
CA TYR A 74 -7.19 5.46 -13.06
C TYR A 74 -6.32 6.70 -13.28
N THR A 75 -6.69 7.54 -14.25
CA THR A 75 -6.01 8.82 -14.47
C THR A 75 -6.75 9.94 -13.76
N LEU A 76 -6.03 10.73 -12.96
CA LEU A 76 -6.50 11.97 -12.34
C LEU A 76 -5.70 13.15 -12.87
N LEU A 77 -6.38 14.26 -13.13
CA LEU A 77 -5.75 15.57 -13.36
C LEU A 77 -6.07 16.44 -12.16
N VAL A 78 -5.05 16.79 -11.39
CA VAL A 78 -5.21 17.53 -10.13
C VAL A 78 -4.60 18.90 -10.32
N ALA A 79 -5.43 19.95 -10.30
CA ALA A 79 -4.98 21.33 -10.45
C ALA A 79 -4.07 21.77 -9.27
N PRO A 80 -3.28 22.85 -9.40
CA PRO A 80 -2.45 23.36 -8.31
C PRO A 80 -3.27 23.65 -7.05
N GLY A 81 -2.82 23.13 -5.90
CA GLY A 81 -3.49 23.30 -4.62
C GLY A 81 -4.70 22.38 -4.38
N GLU A 82 -5.18 21.67 -5.41
CA GLU A 82 -6.41 20.87 -5.33
C GLU A 82 -6.19 19.45 -4.81
N THR A 83 -7.31 18.80 -4.49
CA THR A 83 -7.37 17.38 -4.10
C THR A 83 -8.43 16.67 -4.94
N GLU A 84 -8.03 15.57 -5.56
CA GLU A 84 -8.93 14.69 -6.32
C GLU A 84 -8.92 13.28 -5.74
N GLU A 85 -9.99 12.54 -5.98
CA GLU A 85 -10.14 11.18 -5.47
C GLU A 85 -10.85 10.25 -6.45
N VAL A 86 -10.52 8.95 -6.37
CA VAL A 86 -11.17 7.93 -7.18
C VAL A 86 -11.43 6.67 -6.37
N ALA A 87 -12.64 6.12 -6.53
CA ALA A 87 -12.98 4.80 -6.01
C ALA A 87 -12.40 3.73 -6.93
N THR A 88 -11.47 2.93 -6.42
CA THR A 88 -10.78 1.86 -7.16
C THR A 88 -11.48 0.52 -7.01
N ARG A 89 -12.11 0.27 -5.86
CA ARG A 89 -12.92 -0.91 -5.58
C ARG A 89 -14.06 -0.59 -4.64
N ARG A 90 -15.20 -1.24 -4.82
CA ARG A 90 -16.36 -1.15 -3.92
C ARG A 90 -16.69 -2.53 -3.35
N GLY A 91 -17.25 -2.56 -2.14
CA GLY A 91 -17.67 -3.81 -1.49
C GLY A 91 -16.52 -4.73 -1.07
N SER A 92 -15.33 -4.18 -0.83
CA SER A 92 -14.21 -4.97 -0.30
C SER A 92 -14.51 -5.41 1.14
N PRO A 93 -14.25 -6.68 1.51
CA PRO A 93 -14.32 -7.11 2.91
C PRO A 93 -13.14 -6.56 3.75
N SER A 94 -12.05 -6.14 3.10
CA SER A 94 -10.84 -5.63 3.74
C SER A 94 -10.78 -4.11 3.71
N SER A 95 -10.31 -3.50 4.80
CA SER A 95 -9.88 -2.10 4.85
C SER A 95 -8.40 -1.91 4.46
N ALA A 96 -7.60 -2.97 4.53
CA ALA A 96 -6.18 -2.93 4.23
C ALA A 96 -5.95 -3.04 2.71
N PHE A 97 -5.27 -2.04 2.16
CA PHE A 97 -4.76 -1.99 0.79
C PHE A 97 -3.65 -0.93 0.72
N ARG A 98 -2.81 -1.00 -0.32
CA ARG A 98 -1.77 0.00 -0.59
C ARG A 98 -2.03 0.67 -1.94
N PRO A 99 -1.95 2.01 -2.02
CA PRO A 99 -2.05 2.72 -3.30
C PRO A 99 -0.73 2.64 -4.07
N GLY A 100 -0.84 2.31 -5.36
CA GLY A 100 0.22 2.47 -6.35
C GLY A 100 -0.05 3.70 -7.20
N TYR A 101 1.00 4.41 -7.58
CA TYR A 101 0.88 5.66 -8.34
C TYR A 101 2.11 6.02 -9.16
N ARG A 102 1.86 6.69 -10.29
CA ARG A 102 2.84 7.42 -11.10
C ARG A 102 2.30 8.80 -11.41
N CYS A 103 2.96 9.84 -10.91
CA CYS A 103 2.53 11.23 -11.07
C CYS A 103 3.61 12.05 -11.77
N GLU A 104 3.18 12.95 -12.65
CA GLU A 104 4.05 13.86 -13.39
C GLU A 104 3.44 15.27 -13.43
N LEU A 105 4.30 16.28 -13.41
CA LEU A 105 3.90 17.67 -13.63
C LEU A 105 3.49 17.84 -15.10
N ARG A 106 2.46 18.66 -15.35
CA ARG A 106 2.00 19.03 -16.68
C ARG A 106 2.29 20.48 -17.02
#